data_AF-A0A2N1KQ27-F1
#
_entry.id   AF-A0A2N1KQ27-F1
#
_cell.length_a   1.000
_cell.length_b   1.000
_cell.length_c   1.000
_cell.angle_alpha   90.00
_cell.angle_beta   90.00
_cell.angle_gamma   90.00
#
_symmetry.space_group_name_H-M   'P 1'
#
loop_
_entity.id
_entity.type
_entity.pdbx_description
1 polymer ?
#
loop_
_entity_poly.entity_id
_entity_poly.type
_entity_poly.pdbx_seq_one_letter_code
_entity_poly.pdbx_strand_id
1 'polypeptide(L)'
;MNAVFKITLSILILGWASGFGSFSKPSSGGVFTSDTIFNFGRLATPADIQRWDIDIRPDGKGLPKGSGTAQKGKSIFAQKCAACHGVTGVEGPNDRLVSTDSSQGKAIGNYWPYATTVFDYIRRAMPFNQPGTLTDEEVYSLTAFLLEANRVIKPGTELNAQTLPAVQMPALKRYILDDRRGGPIIR
;
A
#
# COMPACT_ATOMS: atom_id res chain seq x y z
N MET A 1 18.14 3.10 43.70
CA MET A 1 19.51 2.90 44.21
C MET A 1 20.31 2.19 43.14
N ASN A 2 21.28 2.92 42.57
CA ASN A 2 22.55 2.46 41.94
C ASN A 2 22.47 1.62 40.64
N ALA A 3 23.23 1.86 39.59
CA ALA A 3 24.19 2.91 39.25
C ALA A 3 24.46 2.87 37.73
N VAL A 4 24.68 4.04 37.14
CA VAL A 4 25.10 4.24 35.74
C VAL A 4 26.61 4.13 35.66
N PHE A 5 27.15 3.22 34.84
CA PHE A 5 28.59 3.16 34.55
C PHE A 5 28.89 4.07 33.34
N LYS A 6 29.52 5.22 33.59
CA LYS A 6 30.14 6.06 32.56
C LYS A 6 31.61 5.67 32.47
N ILE A 7 32.05 5.18 31.31
CA ILE A 7 33.46 4.97 31.00
C ILE A 7 33.98 6.25 30.32
N THR A 8 34.82 7.00 31.03
CA THR A 8 35.59 8.13 30.51
C THR A 8 36.87 7.58 29.88
N LEU A 9 37.07 7.82 28.58
CA LEU A 9 38.35 7.54 27.91
C LEU A 9 39.06 8.86 27.61
N SER A 10 40.10 9.15 28.38
CA SER A 10 41.05 10.23 28.12
C SER A 10 42.06 9.77 27.07
N ILE A 11 42.15 10.48 25.94
CA ILE A 11 43.23 10.27 24.96
C ILE A 11 44.12 11.52 24.98
N LEU A 12 45.38 11.29 25.32
CA LEU A 12 46.48 12.24 25.29
C LEU A 12 46.74 12.74 23.86
N ILE A 13 46.84 14.06 23.71
CA ILE A 13 47.32 14.71 22.49
C ILE A 13 48.85 14.74 22.57
N LEU A 14 49.54 13.95 21.74
CA LEU A 14 50.93 14.21 21.37
C LEU A 14 50.95 14.84 19.98
N GLY A 15 51.40 16.09 19.93
CA GLY A 15 51.62 16.83 18.71
C GLY A 15 52.87 16.34 17.98
N TRP A 16 52.76 16.26 16.66
CA TRP A 16 53.89 16.32 15.74
C TRP A 16 53.58 17.37 14.67
N ALA A 17 54.31 18.48 14.75
CA ALA A 17 54.38 19.49 13.70
C ALA A 17 55.58 19.14 12.81
N SER A 18 55.35 18.90 11.52
CA SER A 18 56.31 19.11 10.42
C SER A 18 55.64 18.85 9.06
N GLY A 19 55.64 19.87 8.20
CA GLY A 19 55.55 19.69 6.74
C GLY A 19 54.17 19.88 6.09
N PHE A 20 53.61 21.10 6.14
CA PHE A 20 52.55 21.48 5.19
C PHE A 20 53.15 21.69 3.79
N GLY A 21 53.10 20.65 2.96
CA GLY A 21 53.18 20.82 1.52
C GLY A 21 51.92 21.52 1.02
N SER A 22 52.07 22.63 0.29
CA SER A 22 50.97 23.29 -0.41
C SER A 22 50.29 22.33 -1.39
N PHE A 23 49.16 21.77 -0.98
CA PHE A 23 48.21 21.21 -1.93
C PHE A 23 47.50 22.37 -2.61
N SER A 24 47.79 22.55 -3.89
CA SER A 24 47.02 23.41 -4.78
C SER A 24 45.55 22.99 -4.72
N LYS A 25 44.72 23.93 -4.28
CA LYS A 25 43.26 23.86 -4.29
C LYS A 25 42.81 23.36 -5.67
N PRO A 26 42.04 22.27 -5.79
CA PRO A 26 41.43 21.93 -7.07
C PRO A 26 40.60 23.14 -7.49
N SER A 27 40.83 23.58 -8.73
CA SER A 27 40.07 24.64 -9.37
C SER A 27 38.59 24.34 -9.16
N SER A 28 37.85 25.37 -8.76
CA SER A 28 36.39 25.37 -8.65
C SER A 28 35.79 25.07 -10.03
N GLY A 29 35.73 23.79 -10.39
CA GLY A 29 34.83 23.27 -11.39
C GLY A 29 33.42 23.59 -10.89
N GLY A 30 32.70 24.39 -11.67
CA GLY A 30 31.42 24.97 -11.30
C GLY A 30 30.53 23.97 -10.58
N VAL A 31 30.26 24.25 -9.30
CA VAL A 31 29.10 23.69 -8.64
C VAL A 31 27.90 24.23 -9.42
N PHE A 32 27.20 23.37 -10.15
CA PHE A 32 25.89 23.72 -10.66
C PHE A 32 24.96 23.91 -9.46
N THR A 33 24.94 25.11 -8.87
CA THR A 33 23.87 25.52 -7.95
C THR A 33 22.65 25.90 -8.77
N SER A 34 22.04 24.93 -9.44
CA SER A 34 20.75 25.11 -10.09
C SER A 34 19.63 24.75 -9.11
N ASP A 35 19.57 25.44 -7.97
CA ASP A 35 18.33 25.50 -7.18
C ASP A 35 17.63 26.82 -7.49
N THR A 36 17.31 27.06 -8.76
CA THR A 36 16.29 28.05 -9.10
C THR A 36 14.95 27.45 -8.72
N ILE A 37 14.59 27.53 -7.44
CA ILE A 37 13.25 27.24 -6.97
C ILE A 37 12.35 28.38 -7.49
N PHE A 38 11.49 28.08 -8.46
CA PHE A 38 10.57 29.06 -9.08
C PHE A 38 9.50 29.62 -8.12
N ASN A 39 9.48 29.15 -6.87
CA ASN A 39 8.59 29.58 -5.79
C ASN A 39 7.09 29.48 -6.12
N PHE A 40 6.72 28.48 -6.93
CA PHE A 40 5.32 28.12 -7.15
C PHE A 40 4.80 27.19 -6.05
N GLY A 41 3.54 27.39 -5.64
CA GLY A 41 2.86 26.54 -4.66
C GLY A 41 3.26 26.81 -3.21
N ARG A 42 2.89 25.89 -2.32
CA ARG A 42 3.29 25.89 -0.90
C ARG A 42 3.58 24.46 -0.46
N LEU A 43 4.32 24.30 0.63
CA LEU A 43 4.44 23.01 1.29
C LEU A 43 3.06 22.49 1.71
N ALA A 44 2.80 21.21 1.43
CA ALA A 44 1.62 20.53 1.91
C ALA A 44 1.67 20.44 3.44
N THR A 45 0.57 20.80 4.09
CA THR A 45 0.47 20.63 5.54
C THR A 45 0.26 19.14 5.86
N PRO A 46 0.54 18.70 7.10
CA PRO A 46 0.19 17.35 7.52
C PRO A 46 -1.29 17.03 7.31
N ALA A 47 -2.19 18.01 7.46
CA ALA A 47 -3.62 17.84 7.21
C ALA A 47 -3.95 17.69 5.71
N ASP A 48 -3.23 18.39 4.83
CA ASP A 48 -3.35 18.17 3.38
C ASP A 48 -2.92 16.75 3.03
N ILE A 49 -1.78 16.27 3.55
CA ILE A 49 -1.29 14.93 3.27
C ILE A 49 -2.28 13.88 3.79
N GLN A 50 -2.71 13.97 5.05
CA GLN A 50 -3.61 12.99 5.67
C GLN A 50 -4.95 12.84 4.92
N ARG A 51 -5.43 13.91 4.27
CA ARG A 51 -6.69 13.86 3.50
C ARG A 51 -6.54 13.10 2.18
N TRP A 52 -5.36 13.11 1.56
CA TRP A 52 -5.15 12.58 0.22
C TRP A 52 -4.37 11.26 0.20
N ASP A 53 -3.43 11.11 1.13
CA ASP A 53 -2.53 9.97 1.31
C ASP A 53 -3.23 8.87 2.10
N ILE A 54 -4.15 8.20 1.41
CA ILE A 54 -4.94 7.09 1.95
C ILE A 54 -4.58 5.76 1.27
N ASP A 55 -3.47 5.71 0.55
CA ASP A 55 -3.01 4.54 -0.19
C ASP A 55 -2.64 3.39 0.76
N ILE A 56 -2.92 2.18 0.30
CA ILE A 56 -2.58 0.97 1.04
C ILE A 56 -1.68 0.09 0.20
N ARG A 57 -0.49 -0.15 0.74
CA ARG A 57 0.56 -0.92 0.07
C ARG A 57 0.33 -2.43 0.22
N PRO A 58 0.95 -3.25 -0.65
CA PRO A 58 0.94 -4.71 -0.52
C PRO A 58 1.41 -5.22 0.85
N ASP A 59 2.36 -4.52 1.47
CA ASP A 59 2.92 -4.83 2.80
C ASP A 59 2.01 -4.43 3.97
N GLY A 60 0.83 -3.83 3.71
CA GLY A 60 -0.12 -3.38 4.70
C GLY A 60 0.12 -1.97 5.26
N LYS A 61 1.20 -1.29 4.86
CA LYS A 61 1.40 0.12 5.22
C LYS A 61 0.25 0.96 4.68
N GLY A 62 -0.33 1.79 5.55
CA GLY A 62 -1.50 2.61 5.25
C GLY A 62 -2.83 2.02 5.74
N LEU A 63 -2.85 0.75 6.19
CA LEU A 63 -4.08 0.15 6.71
C LEU A 63 -4.59 0.88 7.97
N PRO A 64 -5.88 1.26 8.00
CA PRO A 64 -6.50 1.86 9.17
C PRO A 64 -6.73 0.82 10.28
N LYS A 65 -7.02 1.29 11.49
CA LYS A 65 -7.43 0.40 12.58
C LYS A 65 -8.83 -0.14 12.31
N GLY A 66 -9.08 -1.38 12.70
CA GLY A 66 -10.39 -2.03 12.59
C GLY A 66 -10.26 -3.53 12.37
N SER A 67 -11.40 -4.20 12.34
CA SER A 67 -11.49 -5.60 11.91
C SER A 67 -12.81 -5.89 11.21
N GLY A 68 -12.90 -7.03 10.53
CA GLY A 68 -14.09 -7.45 9.82
C GLY A 68 -14.13 -8.94 9.54
N THR A 69 -15.35 -9.45 9.34
CA THR A 69 -15.61 -10.86 9.03
C THR A 69 -16.49 -10.98 7.80
N ALA A 70 -16.39 -12.12 7.11
CA ALA A 70 -17.21 -12.39 5.93
C ALA A 70 -18.71 -12.38 6.23
N GLN A 71 -19.12 -12.83 7.42
CA GLN A 71 -20.53 -12.81 7.84
C GLN A 71 -21.08 -11.37 7.88
N LYS A 72 -20.36 -10.44 8.52
CA LYS A 72 -20.73 -9.01 8.51
C LYS A 72 -20.67 -8.45 7.09
N GLY A 73 -19.64 -8.81 6.34
CA GLY A 73 -19.43 -8.37 4.96
C GLY A 73 -20.57 -8.74 4.03
N LYS A 74 -21.10 -9.96 4.14
CA LYS A 74 -22.23 -10.43 3.34
C LYS A 74 -23.48 -9.57 3.55
N SER A 75 -23.78 -9.19 4.79
CA SER A 75 -24.90 -8.30 5.10
C SER A 75 -24.72 -6.90 4.52
N ILE A 76 -23.51 -6.34 4.57
CA ILE A 76 -23.20 -5.02 3.98
C ILE A 76 -23.27 -5.10 2.45
N PHE A 77 -22.70 -6.16 1.86
CA PHE A 77 -22.67 -6.38 0.41
C PHE A 77 -24.08 -6.43 -0.19
N ALA A 78 -25.01 -7.13 0.47
CA ALA A 78 -26.40 -7.19 0.06
C ALA A 78 -27.07 -5.80 0.01
N GLN A 79 -26.69 -4.90 0.92
CA GLN A 79 -27.29 -3.56 1.02
C GLN A 79 -26.62 -2.53 0.10
N LYS A 80 -25.30 -2.64 -0.10
CA LYS A 80 -24.49 -1.57 -0.71
C LYS A 80 -23.84 -1.94 -2.04
N CYS A 81 -23.81 -3.21 -2.42
CA CYS A 81 -23.03 -3.70 -3.58
C CYS A 81 -23.86 -4.54 -4.56
N ALA A 82 -24.80 -5.32 -4.05
CA ALA A 82 -25.50 -6.35 -4.83
C ALA A 82 -26.35 -5.81 -5.99
N ALA A 83 -26.77 -4.54 -5.94
CA ALA A 83 -27.52 -3.91 -7.03
C ALA A 83 -26.75 -3.88 -8.37
N CYS A 84 -25.41 -3.86 -8.30
CA CYS A 84 -24.55 -3.87 -9.49
C CYS A 84 -23.82 -5.20 -9.68
N HIS A 85 -23.39 -5.85 -8.59
CA HIS A 85 -22.54 -7.05 -8.67
C HIS A 85 -23.31 -8.38 -8.51
N GLY A 86 -24.62 -8.32 -8.29
CA GLY A 86 -25.45 -9.48 -7.94
C GLY A 86 -25.30 -9.89 -6.47
N VAL A 87 -26.19 -10.75 -5.98
CA VAL A 87 -26.25 -11.13 -4.56
C VAL A 87 -25.02 -11.95 -4.13
N THR A 88 -24.46 -12.73 -5.05
CA THR A 88 -23.25 -13.55 -4.79
C THR A 88 -21.97 -12.92 -5.32
N GLY A 89 -22.06 -11.77 -6.01
CA GLY A 89 -20.92 -11.15 -6.71
C GLY A 89 -20.63 -11.79 -8.08
N VAL A 90 -21.56 -12.60 -8.61
CA VAL A 90 -21.38 -13.38 -9.85
C VAL A 90 -22.30 -12.88 -10.98
N GLU A 91 -23.48 -12.40 -10.62
CA GLU A 91 -24.64 -12.27 -11.51
C GLU A 91 -24.66 -10.98 -12.35
N GLY A 92 -24.08 -9.89 -11.84
CA GLY A 92 -24.10 -8.58 -12.50
C GLY A 92 -25.34 -7.74 -12.15
N PRO A 93 -25.64 -6.67 -12.92
CA PRO A 93 -25.27 -6.46 -14.32
C PRO A 93 -23.84 -5.93 -14.59
N ASN A 94 -23.10 -5.51 -13.58
CA ASN A 94 -21.74 -4.98 -13.69
C ASN A 94 -20.69 -6.09 -13.46
N ASP A 95 -19.43 -5.70 -13.25
CA ASP A 95 -18.29 -6.59 -13.10
C ASP A 95 -18.54 -7.75 -12.12
N ARG A 96 -18.15 -8.95 -12.56
CA ARG A 96 -18.11 -10.16 -11.74
C ARG A 96 -16.94 -10.07 -10.74
N LEU A 97 -17.26 -10.09 -9.45
CA LEU A 97 -16.28 -9.99 -8.38
C LEU A 97 -15.81 -11.37 -7.89
N VAL A 98 -16.64 -12.40 -8.06
CA VAL A 98 -16.39 -13.75 -7.58
C VAL A 98 -16.19 -14.71 -8.75
N SER A 99 -14.97 -15.19 -8.92
CA SER A 99 -14.65 -16.35 -9.77
C SER A 99 -13.22 -16.83 -9.50
N THR A 100 -13.06 -18.15 -9.44
CA THR A 100 -11.74 -18.81 -9.43
C THR A 100 -11.35 -19.33 -10.81
N ASP A 101 -12.27 -19.32 -11.77
CA ASP A 101 -12.06 -19.83 -13.13
C ASP A 101 -11.59 -18.68 -14.04
N SER A 102 -10.37 -18.80 -14.57
CA SER A 102 -9.82 -17.81 -15.50
C SER A 102 -10.54 -17.75 -16.85
N SER A 103 -11.37 -18.75 -17.20
CA SER A 103 -12.20 -18.73 -18.40
C SER A 103 -13.40 -17.78 -18.28
N GLN A 104 -13.81 -17.42 -17.06
CA GLN A 104 -14.99 -16.61 -16.76
C GLN A 104 -14.70 -15.10 -16.66
N GLY A 105 -13.64 -14.64 -17.32
CA GLY A 105 -13.13 -13.28 -17.20
C GLY A 105 -12.31 -13.05 -15.93
N LYS A 106 -11.76 -11.86 -15.79
CA LYS A 106 -10.90 -11.48 -14.66
C LYS A 106 -11.78 -11.08 -13.46
N ALA A 107 -11.54 -11.72 -12.33
CA ALA A 107 -12.21 -11.47 -11.05
C ALA A 107 -11.19 -11.47 -9.90
N ILE A 108 -11.63 -11.17 -8.68
CA ILE A 108 -10.75 -11.11 -7.51
C ILE A 108 -10.01 -12.43 -7.29
N GLY A 109 -10.72 -13.56 -7.33
CA GLY A 109 -10.14 -14.89 -7.04
C GLY A 109 -9.16 -15.42 -8.08
N ASN A 110 -9.21 -14.91 -9.32
CA ASN A 110 -8.40 -15.44 -10.43
C ASN A 110 -7.38 -14.45 -11.01
N TYR A 111 -7.47 -13.16 -10.67
CA TYR A 111 -6.61 -12.14 -11.29
C TYR A 111 -5.87 -11.27 -10.26
N TRP A 112 -6.49 -10.87 -9.16
CA TRP A 112 -5.88 -9.84 -8.30
C TRP A 112 -4.69 -10.38 -7.49
N PRO A 113 -3.53 -9.70 -7.49
CA PRO A 113 -2.30 -10.22 -6.85
C PRO A 113 -2.22 -9.96 -5.34
N TYR A 114 -2.95 -8.98 -4.81
CA TYR A 114 -2.89 -8.61 -3.38
C TYR A 114 -4.28 -8.35 -2.81
N ALA A 115 -4.54 -8.90 -1.62
CA ALA A 115 -5.78 -8.66 -0.89
C ALA A 115 -5.91 -7.20 -0.43
N THR A 116 -4.79 -6.53 -0.14
CA THR A 116 -4.76 -5.12 0.24
C THR A 116 -5.24 -4.19 -0.88
N THR A 117 -5.01 -4.53 -2.15
CA THR A 117 -5.55 -3.76 -3.28
C THR A 117 -7.07 -3.83 -3.35
N VAL A 118 -7.68 -4.98 -2.98
CA VAL A 118 -9.13 -5.10 -2.88
C VAL A 118 -9.68 -4.16 -1.82
N PHE A 119 -9.05 -4.15 -0.64
CA PHE A 119 -9.42 -3.25 0.46
C PHE A 119 -9.27 -1.77 0.05
N ASP A 120 -8.13 -1.38 -0.52
CA ASP A 120 -7.84 -0.01 -0.97
C ASP A 120 -8.90 0.49 -1.97
N TYR A 121 -9.18 -0.33 -2.98
CA TYR A 121 -10.16 0.01 -4.01
C TYR A 121 -11.56 0.17 -3.43
N ILE A 122 -12.00 -0.75 -2.55
CA ILE A 122 -13.32 -0.64 -1.90
C ILE A 122 -13.39 0.64 -1.06
N ARG A 123 -12.38 0.92 -0.24
CA ARG A 123 -12.34 2.10 0.64
C ARG A 123 -12.39 3.41 -0.14
N ARG A 124 -11.64 3.50 -1.24
CA ARG A 124 -11.48 4.73 -2.02
C ARG A 124 -12.61 4.96 -3.03
N ALA A 125 -13.09 3.89 -3.67
CA ALA A 125 -13.89 4.02 -4.89
C ALA A 125 -15.29 3.40 -4.78
N MET A 126 -15.60 2.65 -3.72
CA MET A 126 -16.89 1.99 -3.53
C MET A 126 -17.67 2.54 -2.33
N PRO A 127 -19.02 2.45 -2.37
CA PRO A 127 -19.87 2.12 -3.52
C PRO A 127 -19.71 3.13 -4.66
N PHE A 128 -19.88 2.71 -5.91
CA PHE A 128 -19.60 3.57 -7.08
C PHE A 128 -20.38 4.89 -7.08
N ASN A 129 -21.61 4.89 -6.56
CA ASN A 129 -22.45 6.08 -6.45
C ASN A 129 -22.14 6.94 -5.21
N GLN A 130 -21.37 6.43 -4.24
CA GLN A 130 -21.08 7.07 -2.96
C GLN A 130 -19.67 6.70 -2.46
N PRO A 131 -18.59 6.98 -3.23
CA PRO A 131 -17.24 6.59 -2.86
C PRO A 131 -16.80 7.26 -1.55
N GLY A 132 -16.04 6.54 -0.73
CA GLY A 132 -15.50 7.06 0.53
C GLY A 132 -16.51 7.14 1.68
N THR A 133 -17.71 6.55 1.55
CA THR A 133 -18.74 6.54 2.60
C THR A 133 -18.70 5.33 3.52
N LEU A 134 -17.91 4.30 3.18
CA LEU A 134 -17.74 3.11 4.02
C LEU A 134 -16.80 3.41 5.17
N THR A 135 -17.15 2.89 6.35
CA THR A 135 -16.23 2.85 7.50
C THR A 135 -15.14 1.80 7.28
N ASP A 136 -14.00 1.96 7.95
CA ASP A 136 -12.88 1.02 7.81
C ASP A 136 -13.27 -0.44 8.19
N GLU A 137 -14.12 -0.63 9.21
CA GLU A 137 -14.66 -1.95 9.59
C GLU A 137 -15.58 -2.56 8.51
N GLU A 138 -16.39 -1.74 7.85
CA GLU A 138 -17.21 -2.18 6.71
C GLU A 138 -16.32 -2.63 5.55
N VAL A 139 -15.25 -1.90 5.25
CA VAL A 139 -14.30 -2.28 4.19
C VAL A 139 -13.58 -3.59 4.54
N TYR A 140 -13.13 -3.77 5.79
CA TYR A 140 -12.56 -5.05 6.24
C TYR A 140 -13.55 -6.20 6.07
N SER A 141 -14.80 -5.97 6.47
CA SER A 141 -15.86 -6.98 6.40
C SER A 141 -16.20 -7.34 4.96
N LEU A 142 -16.37 -6.36 4.08
CA LEU A 142 -16.61 -6.56 2.64
C LEU A 142 -15.45 -7.30 1.98
N THR A 143 -14.20 -6.92 2.31
CA THR A 143 -13.00 -7.61 1.81
C THR A 143 -12.99 -9.07 2.28
N ALA A 144 -13.29 -9.34 3.55
CA ALA A 144 -13.39 -10.69 4.08
C ALA A 144 -14.45 -11.52 3.35
N PHE A 145 -15.63 -10.94 3.09
CA PHE A 145 -16.68 -11.59 2.33
C PHE A 145 -16.23 -11.96 0.91
N LEU A 146 -15.63 -11.02 0.18
CA LEU A 146 -15.18 -11.27 -1.20
C LEU A 146 -14.05 -12.31 -1.26
N LEU A 147 -13.11 -12.29 -0.32
CA LEU A 147 -12.03 -13.27 -0.25
C LEU A 147 -12.56 -14.66 0.14
N GLU A 148 -13.51 -14.76 1.06
CA GLU A 148 -14.15 -16.03 1.43
C GLU A 148 -14.99 -16.59 0.27
N ALA A 149 -15.78 -15.75 -0.40
CA ALA A 149 -16.58 -16.13 -1.58
C ALA A 149 -15.69 -16.62 -2.75
N ASN A 150 -14.49 -16.05 -2.90
CA ASN A 150 -13.47 -16.51 -3.85
C ASN A 150 -12.62 -17.67 -3.32
N ARG A 151 -12.93 -18.23 -2.14
CA ARG A 151 -12.21 -19.35 -1.50
C ARG A 151 -10.71 -19.07 -1.25
N VAL A 152 -10.36 -17.79 -1.04
CA VAL A 152 -8.99 -17.36 -0.74
C VAL A 152 -8.66 -17.50 0.74
N ILE A 153 -9.65 -17.27 1.62
CA ILE A 153 -9.50 -17.41 3.07
C ILE A 153 -10.49 -18.46 3.60
N LYS A 154 -10.21 -18.98 4.81
CA LYS A 154 -11.09 -19.94 5.47
C LYS A 154 -12.35 -19.27 6.00
N PRO A 155 -13.49 -19.98 6.04
CA PRO A 155 -14.70 -19.47 6.68
C PRO A 155 -14.46 -18.95 8.09
N GLY A 156 -14.96 -17.75 8.39
CA GLY A 156 -14.86 -17.14 9.73
C GLY A 156 -13.50 -16.49 10.04
N THR A 157 -12.59 -16.40 9.09
CA THR A 157 -11.33 -15.64 9.25
C THR A 157 -11.65 -14.17 9.52
N GLU A 158 -11.06 -13.59 10.58
CA GLU A 158 -11.12 -12.17 10.85
C GLU A 158 -9.98 -11.43 10.12
N LEU A 159 -10.34 -10.40 9.34
CA LEU A 159 -9.39 -9.52 8.68
C LEU A 159 -9.19 -8.25 9.50
N ASN A 160 -7.94 -7.83 9.65
CA ASN A 160 -7.50 -6.59 10.29
C ASN A 160 -6.18 -6.13 9.67
N ALA A 161 -5.57 -5.08 10.22
CA ALA A 161 -4.32 -4.51 9.71
C ALA A 161 -3.13 -5.50 9.71
N GLN A 162 -3.18 -6.55 10.53
CA GLN A 162 -2.15 -7.57 10.63
C GLN A 162 -2.44 -8.78 9.74
N THR A 163 -3.70 -9.23 9.67
CA THR A 163 -4.06 -10.46 8.96
C THR A 163 -4.32 -10.25 7.47
N LEU A 164 -4.79 -9.08 7.05
CA LEU A 164 -5.06 -8.79 5.63
C LEU A 164 -3.80 -8.86 4.73
N PRO A 165 -2.65 -8.25 5.09
CA PRO A 165 -1.43 -8.32 4.27
C PRO A 165 -0.84 -9.74 4.20
N ALA A 166 -1.16 -10.60 5.16
CA ALA A 166 -0.69 -11.99 5.20
C ALA A 166 -1.46 -12.92 4.24
N VAL A 167 -2.57 -12.46 3.64
CA VAL A 167 -3.36 -13.25 2.70
C VAL A 167 -2.59 -13.42 1.38
N GLN A 168 -2.32 -14.67 1.00
CA GLN A 168 -1.70 -15.01 -0.28
C GLN A 168 -2.75 -15.16 -1.37
N MET A 169 -2.78 -14.23 -2.33
CA MET A 169 -3.70 -14.34 -3.47
C MET A 169 -3.18 -15.36 -4.51
N PRO A 170 -4.04 -16.22 -5.07
CA PRO A 170 -3.63 -17.25 -6.03
C PRO A 170 -2.95 -16.71 -7.31
N ALA A 171 -3.30 -15.49 -7.71
CA ALA A 171 -2.85 -14.88 -8.94
C ALA A 171 -1.45 -14.23 -8.83
N LEU A 172 -0.93 -13.98 -7.62
CA LEU A 172 0.34 -13.26 -7.41
C LEU A 172 1.49 -13.84 -8.25
N LYS A 173 1.60 -15.17 -8.30
CA LYS A 173 2.62 -15.90 -9.07
C LYS A 173 2.55 -15.72 -10.60
N ARG A 174 1.49 -15.08 -11.12
CA ARG A 174 1.29 -14.84 -12.55
C ARG A 174 1.83 -13.47 -13.00
N TYR A 175 2.31 -12.66 -12.07
CA TYR A 175 2.83 -11.32 -12.33
C TYR A 175 4.35 -11.33 -12.32
N ILE A 176 4.93 -10.72 -13.35
CA ILE A 176 6.37 -10.45 -13.46
C ILE A 176 6.56 -8.97 -13.79
N LEU A 177 7.72 -8.43 -13.43
CA LEU A 177 8.13 -7.13 -13.95
C LEU A 177 8.31 -7.22 -15.46
N ASP A 178 8.05 -6.11 -16.16
CA ASP A 178 8.24 -6.06 -17.61
C ASP A 178 9.67 -6.43 -17.97
N ASP A 179 9.81 -7.53 -18.71
CA ASP A 179 11.09 -8.11 -19.13
C ASP A 179 11.36 -7.89 -20.63
N ARG A 180 10.47 -7.14 -21.31
CA ARG A 180 10.62 -6.81 -22.73
C ARG A 180 11.91 -6.02 -22.97
N ARG A 181 12.60 -6.34 -24.06
CA ARG A 181 13.84 -5.69 -24.50
C ARG A 181 13.69 -5.12 -25.91
N GLY A 182 14.52 -4.15 -26.25
CA GLY A 182 14.63 -3.63 -27.63
C GLY A 182 13.56 -2.63 -28.07
N GLY A 183 12.68 -2.19 -27.17
CA GLY A 183 11.77 -1.07 -27.41
C GLY A 183 12.42 0.30 -27.18
N PRO A 184 11.78 1.40 -27.62
CA PRO A 184 12.23 2.75 -27.28
C PRO A 184 12.32 2.92 -25.76
N ILE A 185 13.50 3.28 -25.25
CA ILE A 185 13.68 3.62 -23.84
C ILE A 185 13.25 5.08 -23.70
N ILE A 186 12.08 5.32 -23.10
CA ILE A 186 11.72 6.66 -22.63
C ILE A 186 12.67 6.95 -21.46
N ARG A 187 13.67 7.80 -21.71
CA ARG A 187 14.57 8.34 -20.69
C ARG A 187 13.96 9.59 -20.08
#